data_AF-A0A842V788-F1
#
_entry.id   AF-A0A842V788-F1
#
_cell.length_a   1.000
_cell.length_b   1.000
_cell.length_c   1.000
_cell.angle_alpha   90.00
_cell.angle_beta   90.00
_cell.angle_gamma   90.00
#
_symmetry.space_group_name_H-M   'P 1'
#
loop_
_entity.id
_entity.type
_entity.pdbx_description
1 polymer ?
#
loop_
_entity_poly.entity_id
_entity_poly.type
_entity_poly.pdbx_seq_one_letter_code
_entity_poly.pdbx_strand_id
1 'polypeptide(L)'
;MEDEKIIKKMVDDIVENTKDVSADHDIEGFKRLLPSLLEKGIDNINLSMFDEKTKIALLNTLGDEYLRKGRLNDALKAFVLASNRKRISDIGYDYEKVGLFSNAIDCYRLAGDNAALLKSGDKCLQDGRLGDAIKAYRVLNNIQRLSEVGEDCIAKCKWDYALEVFSAINDKAKLARLGDVCLKERQLGYAAKAFELSADKDRLNTLGDTCLREGLVTTALKAYTLAQNEMMITFIRENFSNQL
;
A
#
# COMPACT_ATOMS: atom_id res chain seq x y z
N MET A 1 -10.12 1.33 -15.04
CA MET A 1 -10.06 2.81 -14.90
C MET A 1 -11.44 3.46 -14.81
N GLU A 2 -12.50 2.90 -15.40
CA GLU A 2 -13.87 3.40 -15.20
C GLU A 2 -14.47 2.99 -13.85
N ASP A 3 -14.19 1.77 -13.37
CA ASP A 3 -14.72 1.27 -12.09
C ASP A 3 -14.20 2.02 -10.86
N GLU A 4 -12.94 2.46 -10.86
CA GLU A 4 -12.36 3.29 -9.79
C GLU A 4 -13.00 4.68 -9.70
N LYS A 5 -13.42 5.25 -10.83
CA LYS A 5 -14.11 6.55 -10.85
C LYS A 5 -15.55 6.44 -10.35
N ILE A 6 -16.22 5.32 -10.61
CA ILE A 6 -17.58 5.05 -10.14
C ILE A 6 -17.58 4.84 -8.62
N ILE A 7 -16.62 4.06 -8.10
CA ILE A 7 -16.46 3.83 -6.66
C ILE A 7 -16.16 5.13 -5.93
N LYS A 8 -15.25 5.96 -6.45
CA LYS A 8 -14.89 7.24 -5.82
C LYS A 8 -16.07 8.21 -5.76
N LYS A 9 -16.86 8.29 -6.83
CA LYS A 9 -18.04 9.18 -6.90
C LYS A 9 -19.18 8.72 -5.98
N MET A 10 -19.38 7.40 -5.84
CA MET A 10 -20.34 6.84 -4.88
C MET A 10 -19.90 7.05 -3.43
N VAL A 11 -18.60 7.00 -3.15
CA VAL A 11 -18.05 7.24 -1.80
C VAL A 11 -18.22 8.69 -1.39
N ASP A 12 -18.04 9.65 -2.30
CA ASP A 12 -18.16 11.08 -1.99
C ASP A 12 -19.61 11.51 -1.74
N ASP A 13 -20.60 10.95 -2.47
CA ASP A 13 -22.03 11.29 -2.30
C ASP A 13 -22.64 10.72 -0.99
N ILE A 14 -22.04 9.69 -0.39
CA ILE A 14 -22.50 9.08 0.87
C ILE A 14 -22.00 9.85 2.11
N VAL A 15 -20.92 10.61 1.98
CA VAL A 15 -20.23 11.31 3.08
C VAL A 15 -21.06 12.45 3.69
N GLU A 16 -21.99 13.06 2.95
CA GLU A 16 -22.72 14.23 3.44
C GLU A 16 -23.97 13.92 4.29
N ASN A 17 -24.49 12.69 4.29
CA ASN A 17 -25.87 12.42 4.75
C ASN A 17 -26.07 11.66 6.07
N THR A 18 -25.03 11.37 6.86
CA THR A 18 -25.18 10.50 8.05
C THR A 18 -24.66 11.15 9.34
N LYS A 19 -25.50 12.00 9.95
CA LYS A 19 -25.44 12.30 11.39
C LYS A 19 -26.57 11.54 12.11
N ASP A 20 -26.16 10.68 13.03
CA ASP A 20 -26.91 10.07 14.15
C ASP A 20 -28.35 9.61 13.90
N VAL A 21 -28.55 8.29 13.74
CA VAL A 21 -29.86 7.68 14.03
C VAL A 21 -29.72 6.27 14.60
N SER A 22 -29.91 6.13 15.92
CA SER A 22 -30.21 4.85 16.59
C SER A 22 -31.72 4.55 16.52
N ALA A 23 -32.11 3.34 16.13
CA ALA A 23 -33.47 2.84 16.41
C ALA A 23 -33.54 1.34 16.65
N ASP A 24 -34.26 1.00 17.72
CA ASP A 24 -34.35 -0.32 18.34
C ASP A 24 -35.68 -1.05 18.06
N HIS A 25 -36.55 -0.59 17.15
CA HIS A 25 -37.96 -1.04 17.16
C HIS A 25 -38.43 -2.08 16.11
N ASP A 26 -37.58 -2.63 15.24
CA ASP A 26 -38.02 -3.72 14.32
C ASP A 26 -37.07 -4.92 14.22
N ILE A 27 -36.00 -4.98 15.01
CA ILE A 27 -34.90 -5.96 14.83
C ILE A 27 -35.31 -7.40 15.21
N GLU A 28 -36.30 -7.58 16.09
CA GLU A 28 -36.68 -8.92 16.57
C GLU A 28 -37.29 -9.83 15.49
N GLY A 29 -38.09 -9.27 14.57
CA GLY A 29 -38.60 -10.03 13.42
C GLY A 29 -37.47 -10.50 12.51
N PHE A 30 -36.43 -9.67 12.34
CA PHE A 30 -35.27 -9.98 11.51
C PHE A 30 -34.35 -11.03 12.13
N LYS A 31 -34.27 -11.14 13.46
CA LYS A 31 -33.47 -12.18 14.12
C LYS A 31 -33.85 -13.60 13.66
N ARG A 32 -35.11 -13.82 13.33
CA ARG A 32 -35.61 -15.12 12.80
C ARG A 32 -35.14 -15.39 11.37
N LEU A 33 -34.86 -14.35 10.59
CA LEU A 33 -34.41 -14.43 9.19
C LEU A 33 -32.89 -14.49 9.06
N LEU A 34 -32.14 -14.11 10.11
CA LEU A 34 -30.68 -14.11 10.12
C LEU A 34 -30.05 -15.44 9.65
N PRO A 35 -30.50 -16.64 10.07
CA PRO A 35 -29.90 -17.89 9.60
C PRO A 35 -29.93 -18.04 8.08
N SER A 36 -31.10 -17.77 7.47
CA SER A 36 -31.27 -17.85 6.02
C SER A 36 -30.48 -16.78 5.27
N LEU A 37 -30.37 -15.57 5.84
CA LEU A 37 -29.55 -14.50 5.26
C LEU A 37 -28.05 -14.82 5.32
N LEU A 38 -27.58 -15.38 6.44
CA LEU A 38 -26.18 -15.77 6.62
C LEU A 38 -25.76 -16.89 5.65
N GLU A 39 -26.65 -17.84 5.38
CA GLU A 39 -26.44 -18.92 4.42
C GLU A 39 -26.39 -18.40 2.98
N LYS A 40 -27.29 -17.46 2.63
CA LYS A 40 -27.30 -16.83 1.31
C LYS A 40 -26.03 -16.01 1.02
N GLY A 41 -25.45 -15.41 2.07
CA GLY A 41 -24.23 -14.61 1.99
C GLY A 41 -24.49 -13.17 1.54
N ILE A 42 -23.71 -12.23 2.09
CA ILE A 42 -23.92 -10.78 1.93
C ILE A 42 -24.00 -10.34 0.46
N ASP A 43 -23.23 -10.96 -0.43
CA ASP A 43 -23.16 -10.62 -1.85
C ASP A 43 -24.47 -10.96 -2.61
N ASN A 44 -25.33 -11.82 -2.05
CA ASN A 44 -26.55 -12.32 -2.70
C ASN A 44 -27.84 -11.78 -2.06
N ILE A 45 -27.74 -10.89 -1.07
CA ILE A 45 -28.89 -10.33 -0.38
C ILE A 45 -29.33 -9.05 -1.11
N ASN A 46 -30.59 -9.02 -1.56
CA ASN A 46 -31.19 -7.80 -2.08
C ASN A 46 -31.91 -7.06 -0.95
N LEU A 47 -31.40 -5.88 -0.59
CA LEU A 47 -31.96 -5.02 0.46
C LEU A 47 -32.69 -3.78 -0.10
N SER A 48 -32.90 -3.69 -1.41
CA SER A 48 -33.53 -2.52 -2.06
C SER A 48 -34.97 -2.25 -1.61
N MET A 49 -35.64 -3.23 -1.01
CA MET A 49 -37.02 -3.10 -0.53
C MET A 49 -37.12 -2.46 0.86
N PHE A 50 -36.01 -2.28 1.56
CA PHE A 50 -35.97 -1.68 2.90
C PHE A 50 -35.59 -0.21 2.82
N ASP A 51 -36.09 0.59 3.75
CA ASP A 51 -35.59 1.93 3.96
C ASP A 51 -34.14 1.89 4.49
N GLU A 52 -33.40 2.99 4.29
CA GLU A 52 -31.97 3.03 4.56
C GLU A 52 -31.64 2.74 6.04
N LYS A 53 -32.51 3.16 6.96
CA LYS A 53 -32.32 2.96 8.39
C LYS A 53 -32.44 1.48 8.77
N THR A 54 -33.48 0.81 8.29
CA THR A 54 -33.67 -0.63 8.48
C THR A 54 -32.56 -1.44 7.82
N LYS A 55 -32.13 -1.03 6.61
CA LYS A 55 -31.02 -1.64 5.89
C LYS A 55 -29.71 -1.56 6.69
N ILE A 56 -29.35 -0.38 7.22
CA ILE A 56 -28.16 -0.20 8.06
C ILE A 56 -28.24 -1.07 9.32
N ALA A 57 -29.38 -1.10 10.00
CA ALA A 57 -29.58 -1.92 11.21
C ALA A 57 -29.40 -3.42 10.92
N LEU A 58 -29.98 -3.91 9.81
CA LEU A 58 -29.87 -5.30 9.38
C LEU A 58 -28.43 -5.66 9.01
N LEU A 59 -27.73 -4.79 8.27
CA LEU A 59 -26.34 -4.99 7.88
C LEU A 59 -25.41 -5.03 9.11
N ASN A 60 -25.62 -4.16 10.08
CA ASN A 60 -24.88 -4.19 11.34
C ASN A 60 -25.13 -5.49 12.12
N THR A 61 -26.38 -5.94 12.16
CA THR A 61 -26.74 -7.20 12.83
C THR A 61 -26.11 -8.41 12.13
N LEU A 62 -26.14 -8.46 10.80
CA LEU A 62 -25.48 -9.49 10.01
C LEU A 62 -23.96 -9.46 10.22
N GLY A 63 -23.36 -8.27 10.25
CA GLY A 63 -21.94 -8.09 10.52
C GLY A 63 -21.53 -8.65 11.89
N ASP A 64 -22.28 -8.32 12.94
CA ASP A 64 -22.03 -8.84 14.30
C ASP A 64 -22.17 -10.38 14.35
N GLU A 65 -23.14 -10.96 13.64
CA GLU A 65 -23.28 -12.41 13.54
C GLU A 65 -22.14 -13.07 12.74
N TYR A 66 -21.67 -12.45 11.65
CA TYR A 66 -20.50 -12.94 10.92
C TYR A 66 -19.24 -12.91 11.80
N LEU A 67 -19.06 -11.87 12.63
CA LEU A 67 -17.96 -11.81 13.60
C LEU A 67 -18.03 -12.96 14.61
N ARG A 68 -19.21 -13.22 15.20
CA ARG A 68 -19.41 -14.34 16.14
C ARG A 68 -19.05 -15.69 15.53
N LYS A 69 -19.26 -15.85 14.22
CA LYS A 69 -18.92 -17.06 13.47
C LYS A 69 -17.47 -17.08 12.93
N GLY A 70 -16.66 -16.06 13.23
CA GLY A 70 -15.28 -15.94 12.76
C GLY A 70 -15.14 -15.58 11.26
N ARG A 71 -16.23 -15.20 10.59
CA ARG A 71 -16.24 -14.83 9.16
C ARG A 71 -15.90 -13.34 8.99
N LEU A 72 -14.65 -12.98 9.29
CA LEU A 72 -14.21 -11.58 9.34
C LEU A 72 -14.39 -10.80 8.02
N ASN A 73 -14.14 -11.44 6.87
CA ASN A 73 -14.30 -10.79 5.57
C ASN A 73 -15.76 -10.43 5.26
N ASP A 74 -16.70 -11.31 5.59
CA ASP A 74 -18.13 -11.08 5.39
C ASP A 74 -18.67 -10.03 6.37
N ALA A 75 -18.17 -10.06 7.62
CA ALA A 75 -18.44 -9.02 8.60
C ALA A 75 -17.97 -7.65 8.12
N LEU A 76 -16.72 -7.56 7.64
CA LEU A 76 -16.15 -6.32 7.11
C LEU A 76 -17.00 -5.77 5.96
N LYS A 77 -17.38 -6.62 4.99
CA LYS A 77 -18.28 -6.22 3.90
C LYS A 77 -19.60 -5.66 4.43
N ALA A 78 -20.24 -6.35 5.37
CA ALA A 78 -21.50 -5.91 5.95
C ALA A 78 -21.36 -4.54 6.64
N PHE A 79 -20.29 -4.31 7.40
CA PHE A 79 -20.04 -3.03 8.06
C PHE A 79 -19.65 -1.90 7.10
N VAL A 80 -18.92 -2.20 6.03
CA VAL A 80 -18.61 -1.23 4.96
C VAL A 80 -19.91 -0.78 4.27
N LEU A 81 -20.80 -1.72 3.93
CA LEU A 81 -22.11 -1.41 3.37
C LEU A 81 -23.00 -0.61 4.35
N ALA A 82 -22.87 -0.87 5.65
CA ALA A 82 -23.55 -0.10 6.70
C ALA A 82 -22.87 1.24 7.04
N SER A 83 -21.72 1.55 6.43
CA SER A 83 -20.85 2.69 6.79
C SER A 83 -20.48 2.74 8.28
N ASN A 84 -20.41 1.59 8.96
CA ASN A 84 -20.11 1.50 10.38
C ASN A 84 -18.60 1.53 10.65
N ARG A 85 -18.03 2.72 10.59
CA ARG A 85 -16.58 2.97 10.77
C ARG A 85 -16.06 2.42 12.10
N LYS A 86 -16.83 2.54 13.18
CA LYS A 86 -16.43 2.05 14.50
C LYS A 86 -16.20 0.54 14.49
N ARG A 87 -17.16 -0.23 13.96
CA ARG A 87 -17.01 -1.69 13.86
C ARG A 87 -15.88 -2.10 12.93
N ILE A 88 -15.66 -1.36 11.84
CA ILE A 88 -14.52 -1.61 10.94
C ILE A 88 -13.19 -1.41 11.69
N SER A 89 -13.05 -0.33 12.47
CA SER A 89 -11.87 -0.12 13.32
C SER A 89 -11.70 -1.21 14.39
N ASP A 90 -12.78 -1.68 15.01
CA ASP A 90 -12.74 -2.77 15.99
C ASP A 90 -12.17 -4.07 15.36
N ILE A 91 -12.59 -4.40 14.12
CA ILE A 91 -12.02 -5.52 13.36
C ILE A 91 -10.54 -5.30 13.07
N GLY A 92 -10.15 -4.08 12.71
CA GLY A 92 -8.74 -3.71 12.50
C GLY A 92 -7.90 -3.98 13.76
N TYR A 93 -8.41 -3.62 14.93
CA TYR A 93 -7.76 -3.88 16.21
C TYR A 93 -7.63 -5.38 16.51
N ASP A 94 -8.64 -6.18 16.18
CA ASP A 94 -8.55 -7.63 16.33
C ASP A 94 -7.52 -8.25 15.38
N TYR A 95 -7.38 -7.74 14.15
CA TYR A 95 -6.29 -8.13 13.24
C TYR A 95 -4.90 -7.76 13.81
N GLU A 96 -4.74 -6.59 14.42
CA GLU A 96 -3.48 -6.21 15.08
C GLU A 96 -3.09 -7.18 16.20
N LYS A 97 -4.05 -7.62 17.03
CA LYS A 97 -3.79 -8.54 18.15
C LYS A 97 -3.21 -9.86 17.68
N VAL A 98 -3.64 -10.35 16.52
CA VAL A 98 -3.13 -11.60 15.93
C VAL A 98 -1.93 -11.38 15.00
N GLY A 99 -1.41 -10.15 14.92
CA GLY A 99 -0.22 -9.80 14.14
C GLY A 99 -0.43 -9.67 12.63
N LEU A 100 -1.69 -9.57 12.18
CA LEU A 100 -2.09 -9.41 10.78
C LEU A 100 -2.20 -7.92 10.40
N PHE A 101 -1.07 -7.20 10.46
CA PHE A 101 -1.03 -5.75 10.28
C PHE A 101 -1.50 -5.27 8.90
N SER A 102 -1.18 -5.99 7.82
CA SER A 102 -1.66 -5.62 6.47
C SER A 102 -3.19 -5.53 6.40
N ASN A 103 -3.90 -6.47 7.04
CA ASN A 103 -5.37 -6.49 7.13
C ASN A 103 -5.89 -5.40 8.06
N ALA A 104 -5.21 -5.15 9.18
CA ALA A 104 -5.56 -4.08 10.10
C ALA A 104 -5.50 -2.70 9.41
N ILE A 105 -4.41 -2.45 8.68
CA ILE A 105 -4.20 -1.24 7.87
C ILE A 105 -5.32 -1.03 6.86
N ASP A 106 -5.75 -2.11 6.18
CA ASP A 106 -6.86 -2.03 5.23
C ASP A 106 -8.18 -1.69 5.94
N CYS A 107 -8.42 -2.26 7.12
CA CYS A 107 -9.61 -1.94 7.93
C CYS A 107 -9.59 -0.47 8.36
N TYR A 108 -8.50 0.03 8.93
CA TYR A 108 -8.42 1.44 9.35
C TYR A 108 -8.55 2.41 8.18
N ARG A 109 -7.99 2.08 7.02
CA ARG A 109 -8.20 2.85 5.79
C ARG A 109 -9.70 2.91 5.44
N LEU A 110 -10.40 1.77 5.46
CA LEU A 110 -11.84 1.70 5.15
C LEU A 110 -12.68 2.44 6.20
N ALA A 111 -12.26 2.44 7.47
CA ALA A 111 -12.90 3.20 8.54
C ALA A 111 -12.59 4.71 8.47
N GLY A 112 -11.56 5.13 7.73
CA GLY A 112 -11.03 6.50 7.77
C GLY A 112 -10.35 6.84 9.11
N ASP A 113 -9.88 5.84 9.85
CA ASP A 113 -9.25 6.00 11.16
C ASP A 113 -7.75 6.26 11.02
N ASN A 114 -7.41 7.51 10.70
CA ASN A 114 -6.04 7.93 10.47
C ASN A 114 -5.16 7.79 11.72
N ALA A 115 -5.73 7.90 12.92
CA ALA A 115 -4.99 7.80 14.17
C ALA A 115 -4.56 6.35 14.44
N ALA A 116 -5.48 5.40 14.30
CA ALA A 116 -5.15 3.98 14.41
C ALA A 116 -4.19 3.54 13.30
N LEU A 117 -4.39 4.02 12.08
CA LEU A 117 -3.52 3.74 10.94
C LEU A 117 -2.07 4.22 11.18
N LEU A 118 -1.89 5.45 11.70
CA LEU A 118 -0.58 5.99 12.04
C LEU A 118 0.10 5.17 13.13
N LYS A 119 -0.64 4.84 14.20
CA LYS A 119 -0.14 4.01 15.30
C LYS A 119 0.27 2.62 14.83
N SER A 120 -0.53 2.00 13.97
CA SER A 120 -0.22 0.72 13.32
C SER A 120 1.06 0.82 12.49
N GLY A 121 1.21 1.88 11.69
CA GLY A 121 2.41 2.14 10.90
C GLY A 121 3.67 2.31 11.75
N ASP A 122 3.59 3.12 12.81
CA ASP A 122 4.69 3.35 13.76
C ASP A 122 5.11 2.04 14.44
N LYS A 123 4.13 1.21 14.86
CA LYS A 123 4.40 -0.10 15.45
C LYS A 123 5.03 -1.07 14.45
N CYS A 124 4.55 -1.11 13.20
CA CYS A 124 5.14 -1.93 12.15
C CYS A 124 6.60 -1.54 11.88
N LEU A 125 6.91 -0.24 11.90
CA LEU A 125 8.27 0.24 11.73
C LEU A 125 9.18 -0.21 12.88
N GLN A 126 8.71 -0.09 14.12
CA GLN A 126 9.43 -0.57 15.31
C GLN A 126 9.69 -2.09 15.27
N ASP A 127 8.70 -2.86 14.83
CA ASP A 127 8.78 -4.31 14.70
C ASP A 127 9.59 -4.77 13.46
N GLY A 128 10.10 -3.84 12.65
CA GLY A 128 10.84 -4.14 11.43
C GLY A 128 9.99 -4.65 10.25
N ARG A 129 8.66 -4.54 10.34
CA ARG A 129 7.70 -4.88 9.28
C ARG A 129 7.58 -3.73 8.27
N LEU A 130 8.66 -3.52 7.52
CA LEU A 130 8.82 -2.37 6.62
C LEU A 130 7.69 -2.27 5.58
N GLY A 131 7.28 -3.38 4.96
CA GLY A 131 6.20 -3.38 3.96
C GLY A 131 4.86 -2.87 4.50
N ASP A 132 4.48 -3.31 5.70
CA ASP A 132 3.24 -2.86 6.35
C ASP A 132 3.35 -1.38 6.77
N ALA A 133 4.49 -0.95 7.29
CA ALA A 133 4.72 0.46 7.63
C ALA A 133 4.61 1.37 6.40
N ILE A 134 5.23 0.99 5.27
CA ILE A 134 5.15 1.71 3.99
C ILE A 134 3.70 1.81 3.53
N LYS A 135 2.96 0.69 3.58
CA LYS A 135 1.53 0.65 3.22
C LYS A 135 0.73 1.65 4.04
N ALA A 136 0.90 1.67 5.37
CA ALA A 136 0.20 2.59 6.26
C ALA A 136 0.51 4.06 5.93
N TYR A 137 1.79 4.42 5.80
CA TYR A 137 2.18 5.82 5.56
C TYR A 137 1.82 6.31 4.15
N ARG A 138 1.79 5.43 3.15
CA ARG A 138 1.26 5.76 1.81
C ARG A 138 -0.21 6.12 1.86
N VAL A 139 -1.01 5.33 2.57
CA VAL A 139 -2.45 5.63 2.73
C VAL A 139 -2.65 7.00 3.41
N LEU A 140 -1.80 7.33 4.38
CA LEU A 140 -1.81 8.63 5.06
C LEU A 140 -1.19 9.78 4.25
N ASN A 141 -0.57 9.49 3.10
CA ASN A 141 0.28 10.43 2.36
C ASN A 141 1.35 11.13 3.25
N ASN A 142 1.87 10.42 4.25
CA ASN A 142 2.84 10.97 5.19
C ASN A 142 4.26 10.86 4.62
N ILE A 143 4.65 11.87 3.81
CA ILE A 143 5.94 11.92 3.12
C ILE A 143 7.11 11.88 4.11
N GLN A 144 6.99 12.57 5.25
CA GLN A 144 8.04 12.61 6.27
C GLN A 144 8.31 11.22 6.85
N ARG A 145 7.25 10.50 7.26
CA ARG A 145 7.39 9.13 7.76
C ARG A 145 7.90 8.16 6.69
N LEU A 146 7.42 8.27 5.45
CA LEU A 146 7.96 7.49 4.35
C LEU A 146 9.46 7.73 4.19
N SER A 147 9.90 8.99 4.21
CA SER A 147 11.32 9.32 4.14
C SER A 147 12.12 8.69 5.28
N GLU A 148 11.63 8.71 6.52
CA GLU A 148 12.28 8.06 7.67
C GLU A 148 12.41 6.55 7.48
N VAL A 149 11.36 5.89 6.97
CA VAL A 149 11.41 4.46 6.64
C VAL A 149 12.47 4.19 5.57
N GLY A 150 12.55 5.03 4.54
CA GLY A 150 13.55 4.88 3.48
C GLY A 150 14.99 4.97 4.00
N GLU A 151 15.25 5.87 4.95
CA GLU A 151 16.56 5.99 5.60
C GLU A 151 16.88 4.76 6.48
N ASP A 152 15.90 4.27 7.24
CA ASP A 152 16.05 3.03 8.01
C ASP A 152 16.30 1.80 7.12
N CYS A 153 15.65 1.75 5.95
CA CYS A 153 15.89 0.74 4.93
C CYS A 153 17.34 0.78 4.41
N ILE A 154 17.90 1.98 4.17
CA ILE A 154 19.32 2.13 3.79
C ILE A 154 20.21 1.57 4.90
N ALA A 155 19.98 1.97 6.15
CA ALA A 155 20.79 1.55 7.29
C ALA A 155 20.79 0.02 7.50
N LYS A 156 19.69 -0.64 7.13
CA LYS A 156 19.51 -2.11 7.23
C LYS A 156 19.84 -2.85 5.92
N CYS A 157 20.41 -2.16 4.93
CA CYS A 157 20.72 -2.71 3.60
C CYS A 157 19.51 -3.33 2.87
N LYS A 158 18.30 -2.80 3.12
CA LYS A 158 17.03 -3.22 2.50
C LYS A 158 16.74 -2.37 1.27
N TRP A 159 17.53 -2.56 0.22
CA TRP A 159 17.56 -1.71 -0.97
C TRP A 159 16.24 -1.65 -1.74
N ASP A 160 15.53 -2.78 -1.88
CA ASP A 160 14.24 -2.84 -2.57
C ASP A 160 13.22 -1.88 -1.95
N TYR A 161 13.07 -1.95 -0.62
CA TYR A 161 12.15 -1.08 0.13
C TYR A 161 12.59 0.39 0.10
N ALA A 162 13.89 0.67 0.18
CA ALA A 162 14.39 2.04 0.07
C ALA A 162 14.06 2.66 -1.31
N LEU A 163 14.29 1.90 -2.39
CA LEU A 163 13.91 2.32 -3.75
C LEU A 163 12.41 2.55 -3.86
N GLU A 164 11.61 1.62 -3.37
CA GLU A 164 10.15 1.68 -3.42
C GLU A 164 9.61 2.92 -2.70
N VAL A 165 10.20 3.25 -1.55
CA VAL A 165 9.84 4.42 -0.75
C VAL A 165 10.24 5.71 -1.45
N PHE A 166 11.52 5.89 -1.80
CA PHE A 166 11.99 7.14 -2.38
C PHE A 166 11.43 7.40 -3.77
N SER A 167 11.16 6.34 -4.54
CA SER A 167 10.42 6.45 -5.80
C SER A 167 8.97 6.87 -5.57
N ALA A 168 8.29 6.33 -4.56
CA ALA A 168 6.91 6.69 -4.27
C ALA A 168 6.74 8.16 -3.83
N ILE A 169 7.73 8.72 -3.12
CA ILE A 169 7.73 10.14 -2.75
C ILE A 169 8.41 11.05 -3.78
N ASN A 170 8.91 10.48 -4.89
CA ASN A 170 9.63 11.18 -5.96
C ASN A 170 10.83 12.03 -5.44
N ASP A 171 11.53 11.55 -4.41
CA ASP A 171 12.70 12.23 -3.84
C ASP A 171 13.96 11.86 -4.62
N LYS A 172 14.23 12.61 -5.69
CA LYS A 172 15.37 12.38 -6.58
C LYS A 172 16.71 12.50 -5.86
N ALA A 173 16.82 13.39 -4.87
CA ALA A 173 18.07 13.58 -4.13
C ALA A 173 18.39 12.34 -3.27
N LYS A 174 17.38 11.80 -2.58
CA LYS A 174 17.55 10.56 -1.81
C LYS A 174 17.75 9.33 -2.68
N LEU A 175 17.09 9.24 -3.84
CA LEU A 175 17.37 8.19 -4.83
C LEU A 175 18.82 8.23 -5.31
N ALA A 176 19.33 9.42 -5.64
CA ALA A 176 20.71 9.57 -6.07
C ALA A 176 21.68 9.16 -4.93
N ARG A 177 21.44 9.59 -3.70
CA ARG A 177 22.23 9.18 -2.53
C ARG A 177 22.17 7.67 -2.29
N LEU A 178 21.00 7.04 -2.41
CA LEU A 178 20.83 5.59 -2.32
C LEU A 178 21.70 4.90 -3.38
N GLY A 179 21.72 5.42 -4.61
CA GLY A 179 22.60 4.92 -5.67
C GLY A 179 24.07 4.99 -5.30
N ASP A 180 24.54 6.10 -4.70
CA ASP A 180 25.93 6.23 -4.24
C ASP A 180 26.29 5.20 -3.16
N VAL A 181 25.38 4.96 -2.21
CA VAL A 181 25.56 3.95 -1.15
C VAL A 181 25.62 2.55 -1.77
N CYS A 182 24.67 2.20 -2.63
CA CYS A 182 24.65 0.93 -3.34
C CYS A 182 25.92 0.72 -4.17
N LEU A 183 26.44 1.76 -4.83
CA LEU A 183 27.66 1.68 -5.62
C LEU A 183 28.88 1.36 -4.73
N LYS A 184 28.99 2.01 -3.56
CA LYS A 184 30.06 1.74 -2.58
C LYS A 184 30.01 0.30 -2.05
N GLU A 185 28.80 -0.21 -1.82
CA GLU A 185 28.53 -1.59 -1.39
C GLU A 185 28.57 -2.62 -2.53
N ARG A 186 29.01 -2.21 -3.74
CA ARG A 186 29.07 -3.04 -4.96
C ARG A 186 27.72 -3.64 -5.38
N GLN A 187 26.62 -3.04 -4.97
CA GLN A 187 25.26 -3.38 -5.36
C GLN A 187 24.87 -2.67 -6.67
N LEU A 188 25.55 -3.02 -7.76
CA LEU A 188 25.50 -2.29 -9.03
C LEU A 188 24.10 -2.24 -9.65
N GLY A 189 23.31 -3.31 -9.53
CA GLY A 189 21.93 -3.35 -10.05
C GLY A 189 21.01 -2.35 -9.34
N TYR A 190 21.13 -2.25 -8.01
CA TYR A 190 20.38 -1.28 -7.21
C TYR A 190 20.87 0.14 -7.45
N ALA A 191 22.18 0.35 -7.61
CA ALA A 191 22.75 1.65 -7.96
C ALA A 191 22.22 2.15 -9.31
N ALA A 192 22.22 1.29 -10.34
CA ALA A 192 21.68 1.60 -11.66
C ALA A 192 20.21 2.02 -11.58
N LYS A 193 19.39 1.25 -10.86
CA LYS A 193 17.96 1.55 -10.70
C LYS A 193 17.73 2.87 -9.97
N ALA A 194 18.51 3.13 -8.93
CA ALA A 194 18.41 4.36 -8.15
C ALA A 194 18.75 5.59 -9.01
N PHE A 195 19.84 5.55 -9.77
CA PHE A 195 20.25 6.65 -10.65
C PHE A 195 19.33 6.85 -11.84
N GLU A 196 18.77 5.75 -12.39
CA GLU A 196 17.72 5.81 -13.42
C GLU A 196 16.49 6.57 -12.89
N LEU A 197 16.00 6.20 -11.71
CA LEU A 197 14.84 6.84 -11.09
C LEU A 197 15.11 8.29 -10.65
N SER A 198 16.34 8.62 -10.27
CA SER A 198 16.74 10.02 -10.01
C SER A 198 16.97 10.84 -11.28
N ALA A 199 17.02 10.18 -12.45
CA ALA A 199 17.41 10.78 -13.73
C ALA A 199 18.79 11.48 -13.70
N ASP A 200 19.74 10.94 -12.92
CA ASP A 200 21.09 11.50 -12.77
C ASP A 200 22.05 10.89 -13.80
N LYS A 201 22.22 11.59 -14.93
CA LYS A 201 23.05 11.13 -16.05
C LYS A 201 24.53 11.03 -15.69
N ASP A 202 25.04 11.95 -14.86
CA ASP A 202 26.45 12.00 -14.50
C ASP A 202 26.82 10.79 -13.63
N ARG A 203 25.95 10.43 -12.69
CA ARG A 203 26.13 9.23 -11.86
C ARG A 203 25.95 7.94 -12.64
N LEU A 204 25.05 7.90 -13.63
CA LEU A 204 24.93 6.76 -14.56
C LEU A 204 26.20 6.58 -15.40
N ASN A 205 26.81 7.66 -15.88
CA ASN A 205 28.11 7.59 -16.57
C ASN A 205 29.21 7.04 -15.64
N THR A 206 29.29 7.56 -14.41
CA THR A 206 30.26 7.10 -13.41
C THR A 206 30.09 5.62 -13.05
N LEU A 207 28.83 5.15 -12.97
CA LEU A 207 28.50 3.74 -12.81
C LEU A 207 28.99 2.92 -14.01
N GLY A 208 28.75 3.41 -15.24
CA GLY A 208 29.24 2.82 -16.48
C GLY A 208 30.76 2.66 -16.48
N ASP A 209 31.50 3.69 -16.09
CA ASP A 209 32.97 3.67 -15.99
C ASP A 209 33.45 2.63 -14.98
N THR A 210 32.73 2.50 -13.87
CA THR A 210 33.04 1.53 -12.82
C THR A 210 32.79 0.10 -13.31
N CYS A 211 31.64 -0.16 -13.93
CA CYS A 211 31.32 -1.46 -14.53
C CYS A 211 32.33 -1.85 -15.61
N LEU A 212 32.77 -0.90 -16.46
CA LEU A 212 33.73 -1.19 -17.52
C LEU A 212 35.11 -1.56 -16.96
N ARG A 213 35.58 -0.85 -15.91
CA ARG A 213 36.83 -1.19 -15.21
C ARG A 213 36.78 -2.57 -14.55
N GLU A 214 35.60 -3.01 -14.12
CA GLU A 214 35.38 -4.34 -13.54
C GLU A 214 35.11 -5.43 -14.59
N GLY A 215 35.13 -5.10 -15.89
CA GLY A 215 34.87 -6.04 -16.98
C GLY A 215 33.38 -6.40 -17.18
N LEU A 216 32.47 -5.67 -16.53
CA LEU A 216 31.01 -5.86 -16.61
C LEU A 216 30.43 -5.09 -17.81
N VAL A 217 30.85 -5.45 -19.02
CA VAL A 217 30.57 -4.71 -20.26
C VAL A 217 29.08 -4.53 -20.53
N THR A 218 28.26 -5.58 -20.35
CA THR A 218 26.80 -5.52 -20.57
C THR A 218 26.11 -4.54 -19.62
N THR A 219 26.56 -4.48 -18.37
CA THR A 219 26.01 -3.56 -17.35
C THR A 219 26.49 -2.12 -17.62
N ALA A 220 27.73 -1.95 -18.03
CA ALA A 220 28.27 -0.65 -18.45
C ALA A 220 27.49 -0.07 -19.63
N LEU A 221 27.25 -0.88 -20.67
CA LEU A 221 26.45 -0.49 -21.83
C LEU A 221 25.05 -0.03 -21.44
N LYS A 222 24.38 -0.78 -20.55
CA LYS A 222 23.05 -0.41 -20.03
C LYS A 222 23.10 0.92 -19.28
N ALA A 223 24.10 1.14 -18.42
CA ALA A 223 24.25 2.40 -17.69
C ALA A 223 24.46 3.60 -18.63
N TYR A 224 25.32 3.49 -19.64
CA TYR A 224 25.51 4.54 -20.64
C TYR A 224 24.28 4.78 -21.51
N THR A 225 23.52 3.73 -21.83
CA THR A 225 22.25 3.86 -22.55
C THR A 225 21.24 4.67 -21.74
N LEU A 226 21.12 4.38 -20.44
CA LEU A 226 20.27 5.15 -19.53
C LEU A 226 20.76 6.61 -19.38
N ALA A 227 22.09 6.82 -19.39
CA ALA A 227 22.70 8.16 -19.37
C ALA A 227 22.55 8.92 -20.71
N GLN A 228 22.19 8.24 -21.79
CA GLN A 228 22.18 8.76 -23.17
C GLN A 228 23.58 9.22 -23.63
N ASN A 229 24.62 8.45 -23.28
CA ASN A 229 26.00 8.71 -23.67
C ASN A 229 26.37 7.94 -24.95
N GLU A 230 25.95 8.47 -26.11
CA GLU A 230 26.14 7.84 -27.43
C GLU A 230 27.60 7.51 -27.76
N MET A 231 28.54 8.34 -27.30
CA MET A 231 29.97 8.12 -27.49
C MET A 231 30.41 6.80 -26.85
N MET A 232 30.09 6.60 -25.56
CA MET A 232 30.49 5.40 -24.83
C MET A 232 29.72 4.16 -25.29
N ILE A 233 28.44 4.31 -25.68
CA ILE A 233 27.65 3.23 -26.28
C ILE A 233 28.31 2.72 -27.56
N THR A 234 28.72 3.62 -28.45
CA THR A 234 29.37 3.29 -29.73
C THR A 234 30.73 2.64 -29.48
N PHE A 235 31.55 3.23 -28.60
CA PHE A 235 32.84 2.67 -28.20
C PHE A 235 32.73 1.23 -27.70
N ILE A 236 31.76 0.94 -26.82
CA ILE A 236 31.55 -0.41 -26.29
C ILE A 236 31.15 -1.38 -27.40
N ARG A 237 30.21 -0.99 -28.27
CA ARG A 237 29.75 -1.86 -29.37
C ARG A 237 30.86 -2.20 -30.35
N GLU A 238 31.73 -1.25 -30.67
CA GLU A 238 32.82 -1.47 -31.63
C GLU A 238 33.96 -2.32 -31.06
N ASN A 239 34.29 -2.13 -29.77
CA ASN A 239 35.48 -2.74 -29.17
C ASN A 239 35.19 -4.02 -28.37
N PHE A 240 33.94 -4.22 -27.95
CA PHE A 240 33.55 -5.32 -27.06
C PHE A 240 32.36 -6.14 -27.59
N SER A 241 32.06 -6.08 -28.89
CA SER A 241 30.95 -6.82 -29.52
C SER A 241 30.89 -8.31 -29.16
N ASN A 242 32.05 -8.93 -28.94
CA ASN A 242 32.17 -10.35 -28.63
C ASN A 242 31.83 -10.70 -27.16
N GLN A 243 31.59 -9.69 -26.32
CA GLN A 243 31.31 -9.81 -24.88
C GLN A 243 29.93 -9.28 -24.49
N LEU A 244 29.11 -8.88 -25.48
CA LEU A 244 27.77 -8.32 -25.32
C LEU A 244 26.67 -9.38 -25.35
#